data_AF-A0A8J3HPX4-F1
#
_entry.id   AF-A0A8J3HPX4-F1
#
_cell.length_a   1.000
_cell.length_b   1.000
_cell.length_c   1.000
_cell.angle_alpha   90.00
_cell.angle_beta   90.00
_cell.angle_gamma   90.00
#
_symmetry.space_group_name_H-M   'P 1'
#
loop_
_entity.id
_entity.type
_entity.pdbx_description
1 polymer ?
#
loop_
_entity_poly.entity_id
_entity_poly.type
_entity_poly.pdbx_seq_one_letter_code
_entity_poly.pdbx_strand_id
1 'polypeptide(L)'
;MGRIVKQLSETTTKYYWYPGEKQEWIRAVIAVGSGGAAGALMMLLTRDSLVAVTVGCSVCLAVAGFNFGRRDAKALGGFPDLNDKAARRAAVAHTGRAVWRASVHGLGGAVAAIVVLNLPHTGWLADWLLPVVPAVVGALAHQTGMIWSQLASTVETTGPAAAPTPKPSTD
;
A
#
# COMPACT_ATOMS: atom_id res chain seq x y z
N MET A 1 -10.10 0.65 7.90
CA MET A 1 -11.08 -0.30 7.32
C MET A 1 -12.43 0.12 7.85
N GLY A 2 -13.38 0.37 6.95
CA GLY A 2 -14.75 0.73 7.33
C GLY A 2 -15.33 -0.30 8.27
N ARG A 3 -15.35 0.03 9.56
CA ARG A 3 -15.97 -0.77 10.61
C ARG A 3 -17.45 -0.38 10.60
N ILE A 4 -18.31 -1.19 9.99
CA ILE A 4 -19.75 -1.04 10.21
C ILE A 4 -20.01 -1.62 11.60
N VAL A 5 -20.14 -0.74 12.57
CA VAL A 5 -20.54 -1.08 13.94
C VAL A 5 -22.05 -1.23 13.94
N LYS A 6 -22.56 -2.45 13.86
CA LYS A 6 -23.95 -2.70 14.24
C LYS A 6 -23.98 -3.02 15.73
N GLN A 7 -24.49 -2.09 16.53
CA GLN A 7 -24.99 -2.41 17.87
C GLN A 7 -26.24 -3.27 17.69
N LEU A 8 -26.19 -4.50 18.19
CA LEU A 8 -27.37 -5.39 18.25
C LEU A 8 -28.08 -5.29 19.60
N SER A 9 -27.39 -4.80 20.63
CA SER A 9 -27.89 -4.58 22.00
C SER A 9 -26.95 -3.60 22.72
N GLU A 10 -27.39 -3.03 23.85
CA GLU A 10 -26.59 -2.13 24.71
C GLU A 10 -25.25 -2.75 25.14
N THR A 11 -25.15 -4.08 25.22
CA THR A 11 -23.94 -4.79 25.65
C THR A 11 -23.22 -5.55 24.53
N THR A 12 -23.80 -5.62 23.33
CA THR A 12 -23.27 -6.49 22.25
C THR A 12 -23.10 -5.74 20.94
N THR A 13 -21.83 -5.56 20.55
CA THR A 13 -21.43 -5.05 19.23
C THR A 13 -20.98 -6.18 18.33
N LYS A 14 -21.63 -6.34 17.17
CA LYS A 14 -21.19 -7.29 16.13
C LYS A 14 -20.34 -6.55 15.11
N TYR A 15 -19.12 -7.03 14.96
CA TYR A 15 -18.16 -6.50 14.01
C TYR A 15 -18.36 -7.22 12.67
N TYR A 16 -18.98 -6.56 11.69
CA TYR A 16 -18.99 -7.07 10.33
C TYR A 16 -17.68 -6.70 9.65
N TRP A 17 -16.90 -7.71 9.31
CA TRP A 17 -15.65 -7.55 8.59
C TRP A 17 -15.96 -7.52 7.08
N TYR A 18 -16.01 -6.34 6.49
CA TYR A 18 -16.16 -6.21 5.04
C TYR A 18 -14.78 -6.26 4.37
N PRO A 19 -14.56 -7.12 3.37
CA PRO A 19 -13.31 -7.17 2.63
C PRO A 19 -13.22 -5.90 1.78
N GLY A 20 -12.57 -4.88 2.32
CA GLY A 20 -12.26 -3.63 1.62
C GLY A 20 -13.36 -2.57 1.69
N GLU A 21 -12.94 -1.34 1.98
CA GLU A 21 -13.77 -0.15 1.80
C GLU A 21 -14.06 0.07 0.30
N LYS A 22 -15.23 0.61 -0.08
CA LYS A 22 -15.60 0.82 -1.50
C LYS A 22 -14.51 1.56 -2.29
N GLN A 23 -13.83 2.50 -1.64
CA GLN A 23 -12.70 3.23 -2.22
C GLN A 23 -11.52 2.34 -2.60
N GLU A 24 -11.28 1.26 -1.85
CA GLU A 24 -10.20 0.30 -2.13
C GLU A 24 -10.48 -0.50 -3.39
N TRP A 25 -11.73 -0.94 -3.57
CA TRP A 25 -12.17 -1.59 -4.80
C TRP A 25 -12.07 -0.67 -6.01
N ILE A 26 -12.44 0.59 -5.87
CA ILE A 26 -12.29 1.58 -6.95
C ILE A 26 -10.81 1.75 -7.33
N ARG A 27 -9.91 1.86 -6.36
CA ARG A 27 -8.47 1.97 -6.63
C ARG A 27 -7.90 0.71 -7.28
N ALA A 28 -8.37 -0.47 -6.88
CA ALA A 28 -7.99 -1.72 -7.53
C ALA A 28 -8.44 -1.75 -9.00
N VAL A 29 -9.68 -1.34 -9.27
CA VAL A 29 -10.21 -1.22 -10.64
C VAL A 29 -9.40 -0.21 -11.47
N ILE A 30 -9.04 0.93 -10.89
CA ILE A 30 -8.19 1.93 -11.58
C ILE A 30 -6.80 1.36 -11.87
N ALA A 31 -6.20 0.63 -10.94
CA ALA A 31 -4.89 0.00 -11.15
C ALA A 31 -4.93 -1.04 -12.28
N VAL A 32 -5.92 -1.93 -12.25
CA VAL A 32 -6.12 -2.94 -13.32
C VAL A 32 -6.44 -2.26 -14.65
N GLY A 33 -7.32 -1.27 -14.65
CA GLY A 33 -7.72 -0.54 -15.85
C GLY A 33 -6.57 0.22 -16.50
N SER A 34 -5.74 0.91 -15.70
CA SER A 34 -4.55 1.61 -16.22
C SER A 34 -3.48 0.65 -16.76
N GLY A 35 -3.24 -0.48 -16.07
CA GLY A 35 -2.35 -1.53 -16.58
C GLY A 35 -2.86 -2.18 -17.86
N GLY A 36 -4.16 -2.50 -17.91
CA GLY A 36 -4.80 -3.05 -19.11
C GLY A 36 -4.76 -2.09 -20.29
N ALA A 37 -5.04 -0.80 -20.08
CA ALA A 37 -4.95 0.22 -21.13
C ALA A 37 -3.53 0.40 -21.66
N ALA A 38 -2.52 0.42 -20.78
CA ALA A 38 -1.12 0.50 -21.17
C ALA A 38 -0.69 -0.75 -21.96
N GLY A 39 -1.07 -1.95 -21.50
CA GLY A 39 -0.80 -3.20 -22.20
C GLY A 39 -1.47 -3.26 -23.57
N ALA A 40 -2.74 -2.84 -23.67
CA ALA A 40 -3.46 -2.78 -24.94
C ALA A 40 -2.80 -1.81 -25.93
N LEU A 41 -2.38 -0.63 -25.47
CA LEU A 41 -1.66 0.33 -26.30
C LEU A 41 -0.33 -0.24 -26.80
N MET A 42 0.45 -0.88 -25.91
CA MET A 42 1.71 -1.51 -26.30
C MET A 42 1.49 -2.65 -27.29
N MET A 43 0.44 -3.46 -27.11
CA MET A 43 0.08 -4.51 -28.07
C MET A 43 -0.28 -3.91 -29.45
N LEU A 44 -1.01 -2.80 -29.50
CA LEU A 44 -1.37 -2.14 -30.76
C LEU A 44 -0.14 -1.62 -31.52
N LEU A 45 0.83 -1.06 -30.80
CA LEU A 45 2.03 -0.44 -31.38
C LEU A 45 3.11 -1.44 -31.76
N THR A 46 3.39 -2.41 -30.89
CA THR A 46 4.54 -3.32 -31.03
C THR A 46 4.17 -4.66 -31.65
N ARG A 47 2.89 -5.07 -31.52
CA ARG A 47 2.42 -6.43 -31.82
C ARG A 47 3.20 -7.52 -31.08
N ASP A 48 3.85 -7.14 -29.97
CA ASP A 48 4.65 -8.02 -29.13
C ASP A 48 3.93 -8.25 -27.80
N SER A 49 3.53 -9.51 -27.56
CA SER A 49 2.84 -9.91 -26.34
C SER A 49 3.69 -9.80 -25.08
N LEU A 50 5.00 -10.05 -25.19
CA LEU A 50 5.92 -10.02 -24.06
C LEU A 50 6.10 -8.59 -23.56
N VAL A 51 6.32 -7.65 -24.49
CA VAL A 51 6.42 -6.22 -24.18
C VAL A 51 5.10 -5.70 -23.63
N ALA A 52 3.98 -6.02 -24.28
CA ALA A 52 2.66 -5.56 -23.87
C ALA A 52 2.29 -6.01 -22.45
N VAL A 53 2.51 -7.28 -22.12
CA VAL A 53 2.19 -7.84 -20.80
C VAL A 53 3.13 -7.32 -19.74
N THR A 54 4.44 -7.25 -20.01
CA THR A 54 5.41 -6.75 -19.02
C THR A 54 5.12 -5.29 -18.67
N VAL A 55 4.83 -4.45 -19.67
CA VAL A 55 4.48 -3.04 -19.45
C VAL A 55 3.13 -2.91 -18.72
N GLY A 56 2.11 -3.66 -19.15
CA GLY A 56 0.79 -3.63 -18.51
C GLY A 56 0.83 -4.04 -17.04
N CYS A 57 1.52 -5.14 -16.71
CA CYS A 57 1.74 -5.59 -15.34
C CYS A 57 2.55 -4.57 -14.52
N SER A 58 3.57 -3.96 -15.12
CA SER A 58 4.40 -2.93 -14.45
C SER A 58 3.58 -1.69 -14.09
N VAL A 59 2.74 -1.20 -15.01
CA VAL A 59 1.85 -0.06 -14.75
C VAL A 59 0.80 -0.41 -13.69
N CYS A 60 0.19 -1.59 -13.77
CA CYS A 60 -0.75 -2.05 -12.76
C CYS A 60 -0.12 -2.08 -11.36
N LEU A 61 1.06 -2.70 -11.24
CA LEU A 61 1.78 -2.79 -9.97
C LEU A 61 2.34 -1.45 -9.51
N ALA A 62 2.70 -0.53 -10.42
CA ALA A 62 3.08 0.84 -10.07
C ALA A 62 1.91 1.57 -9.38
N VAL A 63 0.74 1.57 -10.00
CA VAL A 63 -0.44 2.27 -9.47
C VAL A 63 -0.93 1.62 -8.18
N ALA A 64 -0.95 0.29 -8.11
CA ALA A 64 -1.30 -0.44 -6.89
C ALA A 64 -0.27 -0.18 -5.78
N GLY A 65 1.02 -0.27 -6.10
CA GLY A 65 2.13 -0.06 -5.18
C GLY A 65 2.13 1.32 -4.57
N PHE A 66 2.00 2.37 -5.37
CA PHE A 66 1.89 3.75 -4.90
C PHE A 66 0.70 3.95 -3.95
N ASN A 67 -0.46 3.39 -4.28
CA ASN A 67 -1.64 3.46 -3.42
C ASN A 67 -1.45 2.72 -2.09
N PHE A 68 -0.80 1.55 -2.10
CA PHE A 68 -0.45 0.83 -0.88
C PHE A 68 0.57 1.62 -0.05
N GLY A 69 1.62 2.17 -0.66
CA GLY A 69 2.63 2.98 0.05
C GLY A 69 2.02 4.15 0.81
N ARG A 70 1.12 4.91 0.16
CA ARG A 70 0.38 6.00 0.83
C ARG A 70 -0.45 5.51 2.01
N ARG A 71 -1.05 4.32 1.90
CA ARG A 71 -1.87 3.73 2.96
C ARG A 71 -1.00 3.26 4.13
N ASP A 72 0.17 2.73 3.83
CA ASP A 72 1.12 2.26 4.83
C ASP A 72 1.70 3.44 5.60
N ALA A 73 2.11 4.51 4.92
CA ALA A 73 2.53 5.76 5.59
C ALA A 73 1.46 6.34 6.51
N LYS A 74 0.19 6.39 6.09
CA LYS A 74 -0.92 6.82 6.95
C LYS A 74 -1.14 5.91 8.17
N ALA A 75 -0.93 4.60 8.01
CA ALA A 75 -1.04 3.66 9.11
C ALA A 75 0.13 3.78 10.10
N LEU A 76 1.32 4.13 9.62
CA LEU A 76 2.50 4.39 10.45
C LEU A 76 2.38 5.71 11.23
N GLY A 77 1.66 6.71 10.72
CA GLY A 77 1.44 7.98 11.42
C GLY A 77 0.49 7.89 12.64
N GLY A 78 -0.15 6.74 12.87
CA GLY A 78 -1.13 6.54 13.94
C GLY A 78 -0.67 5.62 15.08
N PHE A 79 0.63 5.36 15.25
CA PHE A 79 1.10 4.50 16.34
C PHE A 79 0.88 5.18 17.70
N PRO A 80 0.10 4.56 18.61
CA PRO A 80 -0.06 5.07 19.97
C PRO A 80 1.22 4.87 20.78
N ASP A 81 1.47 5.74 21.76
CA ASP A 81 2.57 5.59 22.72
C ASP A 81 2.53 4.21 23.39
N LEU A 82 3.62 3.46 23.27
CA LEU A 82 3.71 2.03 23.59
C LEU A 82 3.72 1.70 25.10
N ASN A 83 3.48 2.69 25.95
CA ASN A 83 3.45 2.53 27.41
C ASN A 83 2.19 1.80 27.90
N ASP A 84 1.11 1.77 27.12
CA ASP A 84 -0.15 1.10 27.51
C ASP A 84 -0.30 -0.32 26.89
N LYS A 85 -0.87 -1.27 27.64
CA LYS A 85 -1.21 -2.62 27.14
C LYS A 85 -2.20 -2.57 25.97
N ALA A 86 -3.10 -1.58 25.95
CA ALA A 86 -4.01 -1.35 24.82
C ALA A 86 -3.24 -0.90 23.56
N ALA A 87 -2.24 -0.03 23.72
CA ALA A 87 -1.37 0.43 22.64
C ALA A 87 -0.55 -0.72 22.04
N ARG A 88 -0.07 -1.66 22.86
CA ARG A 88 0.63 -2.87 22.38
C ARG A 88 -0.26 -3.78 21.53
N ARG A 89 -1.52 -3.98 21.93
CA ARG A 89 -2.49 -4.75 21.12
C ARG A 89 -2.80 -4.07 19.80
N ALA A 90 -2.93 -2.75 19.80
CA ALA A 90 -3.09 -1.96 18.59
C ALA A 90 -1.87 -2.14 17.68
N ALA A 91 -0.65 -2.02 18.20
CA ALA A 91 0.59 -2.19 17.45
C ALA A 91 0.67 -3.55 16.75
N VAL A 92 0.34 -4.65 17.44
CA VAL A 92 0.28 -6.00 16.84
C VAL A 92 -0.70 -6.06 15.67
N ALA A 93 -1.89 -5.47 15.82
CA ALA A 93 -2.88 -5.42 14.74
C ALA A 93 -2.41 -4.55 13.55
N HIS A 94 -1.69 -3.46 13.80
CA HIS A 94 -1.11 -2.61 12.75
C HIS A 94 0.02 -3.34 12.01
N THR A 95 0.92 -4.02 12.72
CA THR A 95 2.00 -4.83 12.13
C THR A 95 1.44 -6.00 11.32
N GLY A 96 0.45 -6.72 11.84
CA GLY A 96 -0.20 -7.81 11.09
C GLY A 96 -0.84 -7.33 9.77
N ARG A 97 -1.45 -6.14 9.78
CA ARG A 97 -1.99 -5.52 8.55
C ARG A 97 -0.88 -5.09 7.58
N ALA A 98 0.25 -4.62 8.08
CA ALA A 98 1.41 -4.30 7.24
C ALA A 98 1.97 -5.57 6.57
N VAL A 99 2.15 -6.64 7.34
CA VAL A 99 2.60 -7.95 6.82
C VAL A 99 1.65 -8.50 5.77
N TRP A 100 0.34 -8.41 5.99
CA TRP A 100 -0.65 -8.83 5.00
C TRP A 100 -0.52 -8.05 3.69
N ARG A 101 -0.39 -6.71 3.75
CA ARG A 101 -0.22 -5.87 2.55
C ARG A 101 1.09 -6.17 1.83
N ALA A 102 2.18 -6.39 2.57
CA ALA A 102 3.46 -6.80 1.99
C ALA A 102 3.35 -8.16 1.28
N SER A 103 2.63 -9.10 1.88
CA SER A 103 2.38 -10.42 1.28
C SER A 103 1.57 -10.33 -0.02
N VAL A 104 0.50 -9.52 -0.03
CA VAL A 104 -0.32 -9.26 -1.23
C VAL A 104 0.51 -8.60 -2.33
N HIS A 105 1.42 -7.68 -1.97
CA HIS A 105 2.33 -7.06 -2.93
C HIS A 105 3.30 -8.07 -3.55
N GLY A 106 3.90 -8.94 -2.72
CA GLY A 106 4.78 -10.01 -3.19
C GLY A 106 4.07 -11.02 -4.09
N LEU A 107 2.83 -11.39 -3.75
CA LEU A 107 2.00 -12.26 -4.58
C LEU A 107 1.69 -11.63 -5.94
N GLY A 108 1.41 -10.33 -5.99
CA GLY A 108 1.19 -9.61 -7.25
C GLY A 108 2.43 -9.64 -8.17
N GLY A 109 3.62 -9.46 -7.60
CA GLY A 109 4.88 -9.58 -8.33
C GLY A 109 5.14 -11.00 -8.84
N ALA A 110 4.88 -12.02 -8.01
CA ALA A 110 5.05 -13.42 -8.38
C ALA A 110 4.09 -13.84 -9.51
N VAL A 111 2.82 -13.43 -9.44
CA VAL A 111 1.85 -13.68 -10.51
C VAL A 111 2.30 -13.00 -11.81
N ALA A 112 2.75 -11.75 -11.76
CA ALA A 112 3.26 -11.06 -12.94
C ALA A 112 4.46 -11.81 -13.56
N ALA A 113 5.40 -12.28 -12.75
CA ALA A 113 6.54 -13.07 -13.21
C ALA A 113 6.10 -14.36 -13.89
N ILE A 114 5.16 -15.10 -13.31
CA ILE A 114 4.60 -16.33 -13.91
C ILE A 114 3.95 -16.02 -15.27
N VAL A 115 3.17 -14.95 -15.37
CA VAL A 115 2.53 -14.57 -16.64
C VAL A 115 3.57 -14.24 -17.70
N VAL A 116 4.61 -13.46 -17.37
CA VAL A 116 5.68 -13.10 -18.32
C VAL A 116 6.46 -14.34 -18.77
N LEU A 117 6.77 -15.26 -17.87
CA LEU A 117 7.50 -16.50 -18.18
C LEU A 117 6.70 -17.51 -19.01
N ASN A 118 5.38 -17.37 -19.10
CA ASN A 118 4.55 -18.24 -19.94
C ASN A 118 4.37 -17.70 -21.37
N LEU A 119 4.99 -16.57 -21.72
CA LEU A 119 4.92 -16.00 -23.05
C LEU A 119 6.08 -16.47 -23.94
N PRO A 120 5.91 -16.48 -25.27
CA PRO A 120 7.00 -16.78 -26.18
C PRO A 120 8.11 -15.74 -26.01
N HIS A 121 9.25 -16.15 -25.48
CA HIS A 121 10.39 -15.30 -25.24
C HIS A 121 11.70 -15.99 -25.67
N THR A 122 12.64 -15.21 -26.17
CA THR A 122 13.97 -15.70 -26.55
C THR A 122 15.02 -14.70 -26.08
N GLY A 123 16.02 -15.19 -25.34
CA GLY A 123 17.19 -14.42 -24.96
C GLY A 123 17.22 -14.05 -23.48
N TRP A 124 18.45 -13.91 -22.97
CA TRP A 124 18.74 -13.77 -21.54
C TRP A 124 17.94 -12.65 -20.84
N LEU A 125 17.76 -11.51 -21.51
CA LEU A 125 17.01 -10.37 -20.95
C LEU A 125 15.54 -10.72 -20.67
N ALA A 126 14.92 -11.48 -21.57
CA ALA A 126 13.54 -11.89 -21.44
C ALA A 126 13.36 -12.99 -20.41
N ASP A 127 14.34 -13.90 -20.29
CA ASP A 127 14.30 -15.02 -19.36
C ASP A 127 14.52 -14.59 -17.91
N TRP A 128 15.38 -13.59 -17.68
CA TRP A 128 15.84 -13.23 -16.32
C TRP A 128 15.36 -11.88 -15.82
N LEU A 129 15.23 -10.88 -16.70
CA LEU A 129 15.02 -9.50 -16.30
C LEU A 129 13.54 -9.11 -16.41
N LEU A 130 12.90 -9.37 -17.55
CA LEU A 130 11.49 -8.99 -17.77
C LEU A 130 10.50 -9.54 -16.72
N PRO A 131 10.62 -10.78 -16.21
CA PRO A 131 9.72 -11.28 -15.18
C PRO A 131 9.83 -10.53 -13.85
N VAL A 132 10.99 -9.93 -13.58
CA VAL A 132 11.30 -9.22 -12.33
C VAL A 132 10.90 -7.75 -12.40
N VAL A 133 10.87 -7.15 -13.60
CA VAL A 133 10.55 -5.73 -13.82
C VAL A 133 9.24 -5.30 -13.13
N PRO A 134 8.10 -5.99 -13.29
CA PRO A 134 6.86 -5.56 -12.66
C PRO A 134 6.94 -5.48 -11.13
N ALA A 135 7.64 -6.42 -10.49
CA ALA A 135 7.81 -6.44 -9.04
C ALA A 135 8.70 -5.30 -8.55
N VAL A 136 9.80 -5.01 -9.25
CA VAL A 136 10.69 -3.88 -8.94
C VAL A 136 9.95 -2.55 -9.07
N VAL A 137 9.20 -2.38 -10.16
CA VAL A 137 8.40 -1.17 -10.40
C VAL A 137 7.34 -1.00 -9.29
N GLY A 138 6.65 -2.07 -8.91
CA GLY A 138 5.68 -2.04 -7.80
C GLY A 138 6.31 -1.64 -6.47
N ALA A 139 7.47 -2.21 -6.13
CA ALA A 139 8.18 -1.90 -4.90
C ALA A 139 8.67 -0.45 -4.84
N LEU A 140 9.24 0.06 -5.94
CA LEU A 140 9.67 1.45 -6.04
C LEU A 140 8.48 2.41 -5.91
N ALA A 141 7.38 2.12 -6.60
CA ALA A 141 6.18 2.93 -6.52
C ALA A 141 5.60 2.95 -5.09
N HIS A 142 5.69 1.83 -4.37
CA HIS A 142 5.31 1.77 -2.95
C HIS A 142 6.15 2.71 -2.09
N GLN A 143 7.48 2.67 -2.22
CA GLN A 143 8.37 3.57 -1.48
C GLN A 143 8.06 5.04 -1.80
N THR A 144 7.87 5.37 -3.08
CA THR A 144 7.47 6.72 -3.52
C THR A 144 6.13 7.13 -2.91
N GLY A 145 5.16 6.22 -2.82
CA GLY A 145 3.88 6.47 -2.17
C GLY A 145 4.01 6.80 -0.68
N MET A 146 4.93 6.13 0.02
CA MET A 146 5.21 6.43 1.42
C MET A 146 5.84 7.81 1.58
N ILE A 147 6.87 8.12 0.79
CA ILE A 147 7.58 9.40 0.81
C ILE A 147 6.63 10.55 0.48
N TRP A 148 5.79 10.40 -0.55
CA TRP A 148 4.80 11.40 -0.92
C TRP A 148 3.86 11.73 0.25
N SER A 149 3.42 10.72 1.00
CA SER A 149 2.55 10.94 2.15
C SER A 149 3.24 11.67 3.30
N GLN A 150 4.54 11.50 3.48
CA GLN A 150 5.33 12.21 4.50
C GLN A 150 5.65 13.65 4.07
N LEU A 151 5.90 13.89 2.78
CA LEU A 151 6.09 15.24 2.24
C LEU A 151 4.83 16.10 2.34
N ALA A 152 3.65 15.47 2.30
CA ALA A 152 2.36 16.14 2.43
C ALA A 152 1.94 16.42 3.89
N SER A 153 2.64 15.87 4.88
CA SER A 153 2.42 16.23 6.29
C SER A 153 3.28 17.44 6.65
N THR A 154 2.65 18.59 6.87
CA THR A 154 3.27 19.71 7.60
C THR A 154 3.66 19.22 8.98
N VAL A 155 4.96 19.18 9.26
CA VAL A 155 5.48 18.94 10.60
C VAL A 155 5.08 20.16 11.44
N GLU A 156 4.01 20.04 12.24
CA GLU A 156 3.86 20.94 13.38
C GLU A 156 5.00 20.61 14.35
N THR A 157 6.09 21.38 14.27
CA THR A 157 7.03 21.48 15.38
C THR A 157 6.23 21.98 16.56
N THR A 158 5.94 21.10 17.52
CA THR A 158 5.55 21.52 18.87
C THR A 158 6.56 22.57 19.29
N GLY A 159 6.11 23.83 19.44
CA GLY A 159 6.94 24.91 19.91
C GLY A 159 7.63 24.52 21.23
N PRO A 160 8.78 25.13 21.57
CA PRO A 160 9.53 24.77 22.77
C PRO A 160 8.60 24.76 23.98
N ALA A 161 8.70 23.69 24.78
CA ALA A 161 7.86 23.47 25.95
C ALA A 161 7.77 24.76 26.79
N ALA A 162 6.55 25.22 27.06
CA ALA A 162 6.33 26.40 27.88
C ALA A 162 7.07 26.21 29.21
N ALA A 163 7.93 27.18 29.55
CA ALA A 163 8.72 27.13 30.77
C ALA A 163 7.78 26.94 31.98
N PRO A 164 8.10 26.02 32.92
CA PRO A 164 7.27 25.77 34.07
C PRO A 164 7.08 27.07 34.86
N THR A 165 5.83 27.41 35.14
CA THR A 165 5.46 28.57 35.93
C THR A 165 6.07 28.41 37.33
N PRO A 166 6.84 29.40 37.85
CA PRO A 166 7.39 29.30 39.19
C PRO A 166 6.27 29.15 40.22
N LYS A 167 6.39 28.11 41.06
CA LYS A 167 5.48 27.89 42.19
C LYS A 167 5.58 29.13 43.11
N PRO A 168 4.46 29.78 43.49
CA PRO A 168 4.53 30.88 44.44
C PRO A 168 5.10 30.37 45.76
N SER A 169 6.12 31.06 46.27
CA SER A 169 6.64 30.83 47.62
C SER A 169 5.53 31.14 48.61
N THR A 170 5.14 30.12 49.38
CA THR A 170 4.34 30.32 50.58
C THR A 170 5.28 30.77 51.69
N ASP A 171 5.42 32.08 51.84
CA ASP A 171 5.88 32.73 53.07
C ASP A 171 4.67 33.38 53.76
#